data_AF-A0A8K0VBZ8-F1
#
_entry.id   AF-A0A8K0VBZ8-F1
#
_cell.length_a   1.000
_cell.length_b   1.000
_cell.length_c   1.000
_cell.angle_alpha   90.00
_cell.angle_beta   90.00
_cell.angle_gamma   90.00
#
_symmetry.space_group_name_H-M   'P 1'
#
loop_
_entity.id
_entity.type
_entity.pdbx_description
1 polymer ?
#
loop_
_entity_poly.entity_id
_entity_poly.type
_entity_poly.pdbx_seq_one_letter_code
_entity_poly.pdbx_strand_id
1 'polypeptide(L)'
;MRNPADSQAEDDDEGPIYEPVKLTPYDRRRNELRELEAKRDAILAQDEITDKDRQRLVVLAPLIERAQQRFDREGERARDDTFRLRRGIDDWRADEGREEYNAKRRKVRLHPNYKLSVLTPDEKKEYERDRRSDANWFKRLRDKGVSEVEITAAYAIRLEEREKAREAQRAANAEEDAAEAELRNHPNFGIMGSAQ
;
A
#
# COMPACT_ATOMS: atom_id res chain seq x y z
N MET A 1 -3.79 26.91 73.26
CA MET A 1 -4.66 26.23 72.29
C MET A 1 -3.92 26.21 70.96
N ARG A 2 -3.53 25.02 70.47
CA ARG A 2 -2.86 24.82 69.17
C ARG A 2 -3.90 24.26 68.22
N ASN A 3 -4.06 24.88 67.05
CA ASN A 3 -5.04 24.48 66.03
C ASN A 3 -4.70 23.08 65.48
N PRO A 4 -5.66 22.14 65.41
CA PRO A 4 -5.44 20.78 64.91
C PRO A 4 -5.59 20.66 63.37
N ALA A 5 -5.44 21.75 62.62
CA ALA A 5 -5.80 21.80 61.19
C ALA A 5 -4.62 21.78 60.20
N ASP A 6 -3.37 21.68 60.66
CA ASP A 6 -2.17 21.70 59.78
C ASP A 6 -1.47 20.33 59.70
N SER A 7 -2.22 19.29 59.35
CA SER A 7 -1.61 18.03 58.89
C SER A 7 -2.38 17.47 57.70
N GLN A 8 -2.48 18.25 56.63
CA GLN A 8 -2.62 17.69 55.30
C GLN A 8 -1.21 17.43 54.79
N ALA A 9 -0.72 16.21 55.03
CA ALA A 9 0.33 15.65 54.20
C ALA A 9 -0.29 15.50 52.81
N GLU A 10 0.17 16.31 51.86
CA GLU A 10 -0.02 16.08 50.44
C GLU A 10 0.74 14.78 50.12
N ASP A 11 0.05 13.64 50.21
CA ASP A 11 0.47 12.39 49.59
C ASP A 11 0.37 12.57 48.07
N ASP A 12 1.32 13.31 47.50
CA ASP A 12 1.70 13.24 46.08
C ASP A 12 2.43 11.90 45.83
N ASP A 13 1.82 10.79 46.26
CA ASP A 13 2.25 9.43 45.95
C ASP A 13 1.63 9.05 44.60
N GLU A 14 1.93 9.85 43.57
CA GLU A 14 1.75 9.43 42.18
C GLU A 14 2.84 8.38 41.93
N GLY A 15 2.53 7.15 42.36
CA GLY A 15 3.42 6.02 42.33
C GLY A 15 4.03 5.80 40.93
N PRO A 16 5.08 4.97 40.81
CA PRO A 16 5.85 4.86 39.59
C PRO A 16 4.95 4.62 38.37
N ILE A 17 4.91 5.58 37.45
CA ILE A 17 4.18 5.44 36.18
C ILE A 17 4.96 4.43 35.34
N TYR A 18 4.51 3.18 35.35
CA TYR A 18 5.09 2.14 34.49
C TYR A 18 4.57 2.30 33.06
N GLU A 19 5.48 2.21 32.10
CA GLU A 19 5.09 2.11 30.70
C GLU A 19 4.18 0.90 30.47
N PRO A 20 3.12 1.04 29.66
CA PRO A 20 2.22 -0.07 29.37
C PRO A 20 3.00 -1.21 28.70
N VAL A 21 2.92 -2.41 29.27
CA VAL A 21 3.60 -3.60 28.75
C VAL A 21 3.08 -3.91 27.34
N LYS A 22 3.90 -3.63 26.32
CA LYS A 22 3.58 -3.96 24.93
C LYS A 22 3.71 -5.46 24.72
N LEU A 23 2.59 -6.14 24.43
CA LEU A 23 2.62 -7.57 24.07
C LEU A 23 3.47 -7.79 22.83
N THR A 24 4.44 -8.70 22.92
CA THR A 24 5.24 -9.05 21.75
C THR A 24 4.36 -9.78 20.72
N PRO A 25 4.72 -9.77 19.42
CA PRO A 25 4.10 -10.62 18.41
C PRO A 25 3.98 -12.08 18.84
N TYR A 26 5.00 -12.62 19.50
CA TYR A 26 4.98 -13.98 20.06
C TYR A 26 3.86 -14.14 21.09
N ASP A 27 3.77 -13.23 22.06
CA ASP A 27 2.72 -13.27 23.10
C ASP A 27 1.33 -13.15 22.51
N ARG A 28 1.17 -12.29 21.49
CA ARG A 28 -0.11 -12.15 20.77
C ARG A 28 -0.52 -13.45 20.09
N ARG A 29 0.41 -14.14 19.42
CA ARG A 29 0.11 -15.44 18.78
C ARG A 29 -0.17 -16.53 19.79
N ARG A 30 0.53 -16.52 20.92
CA ARG A 30 0.30 -17.45 22.02
C ARG A 30 -1.10 -17.27 22.63
N ASN A 31 -1.49 -16.01 22.88
CA ASN A 31 -2.81 -15.69 23.42
C ASN A 31 -3.91 -16.08 22.44
N GLU A 32 -3.74 -15.77 21.15
CA GLU A 32 -4.68 -16.17 20.09
C GLU A 32 -4.92 -17.69 20.07
N LEU A 33 -3.84 -18.49 20.14
CA LEU A 33 -3.94 -19.94 20.19
C LEU A 33 -4.70 -20.41 21.45
N ARG A 34 -4.28 -19.91 22.62
CA ARG A 34 -4.90 -20.26 23.90
C ARG A 34 -6.38 -19.90 23.97
N GLU A 35 -6.77 -18.76 23.42
CA GLU A 35 -8.18 -18.35 23.37
C GLU A 35 -9.03 -19.30 22.52
N LEU A 36 -8.50 -19.77 21.40
CA LEU A 36 -9.19 -20.73 20.53
C LEU A 36 -9.28 -22.11 21.18
N GLU A 37 -8.21 -22.57 21.81
CA GLU A 37 -8.19 -23.82 22.58
C GLU A 37 -9.16 -23.76 23.76
N ALA A 38 -9.17 -22.66 24.53
CA ALA A 38 -10.10 -22.47 25.63
C ALA A 38 -11.56 -22.48 25.16
N LYS A 39 -11.87 -21.92 23.98
CA LYS A 39 -13.22 -22.00 23.39
C LYS A 39 -13.61 -23.42 23.02
N ARG A 40 -12.68 -24.21 22.48
CA ARG A 40 -12.90 -25.63 22.18
C ARG A 40 -13.14 -26.41 23.48
N ASP A 41 -12.28 -26.21 24.47
CA ASP A 41 -12.31 -26.95 25.72
C ASP A 41 -13.57 -26.59 26.53
N ALA A 42 -14.02 -25.33 26.50
CA ALA A 42 -15.28 -24.90 27.11
C ALA A 42 -16.52 -25.56 26.48
N ILE A 43 -16.47 -25.91 25.18
CA ILE A 43 -17.55 -26.67 24.52
C ILE A 43 -17.49 -28.15 24.92
N LEU A 44 -16.28 -28.73 24.96
CA LEU A 44 -16.08 -30.14 25.31
C LEU A 44 -16.34 -30.43 26.79
N ALA A 45 -16.25 -29.42 27.65
CA ALA A 45 -16.54 -29.53 29.09
C ALA A 45 -18.04 -29.54 29.43
N GLN A 46 -18.93 -29.38 28.44
CA GLN A 46 -20.38 -29.45 28.66
C GLN A 46 -20.86 -30.91 28.72
N ASP A 47 -21.76 -31.21 29.65
CA ASP A 47 -22.29 -32.57 29.86
C ASP A 47 -23.08 -33.09 28.63
N GLU A 48 -23.78 -32.20 27.92
CA GLU A 48 -24.52 -32.52 26.70
C GLU A 48 -24.07 -31.63 25.54
N ILE A 49 -23.42 -32.23 24.53
CA ILE A 49 -22.95 -31.51 23.34
C ILE A 49 -24.10 -31.41 22.33
N THR A 50 -24.60 -30.20 22.09
CA THR A 50 -25.64 -29.94 21.10
C THR A 50 -25.11 -30.00 19.66
N ASP A 51 -26.00 -30.15 18.66
CA ASP A 51 -25.59 -30.14 17.25
C ASP A 51 -24.95 -28.80 16.82
N LYS A 52 -25.35 -27.68 17.44
CA LYS A 52 -24.73 -26.37 17.21
C LYS A 52 -23.28 -26.35 17.72
N ASP A 53 -23.02 -27.02 18.83
CA ASP A 53 -21.69 -27.11 19.40
C ASP A 53 -20.77 -28.02 18.58
N ARG A 54 -21.31 -29.10 18.01
CA ARG A 54 -20.61 -29.92 17.01
C ARG A 54 -20.20 -29.09 15.79
N GLN A 55 -21.09 -28.25 15.27
CA GLN A 55 -20.77 -27.33 14.16
C GLN A 55 -19.65 -26.34 14.55
N ARG A 56 -19.71 -25.76 15.75
CA ARG A 56 -18.67 -24.86 16.26
C ARG A 56 -17.31 -25.55 16.38
N LEU A 57 -17.27 -26.79 16.86
CA LEU A 57 -16.04 -27.58 16.95
C LEU A 57 -15.40 -27.81 15.57
N VAL A 58 -16.20 -28.10 14.55
CA VAL A 58 -15.72 -28.25 13.16
C VAL A 58 -15.09 -26.96 12.64
N VAL A 59 -15.65 -25.79 12.98
CA VAL A 59 -15.10 -24.48 12.60
C VAL A 59 -13.83 -24.14 13.39
N LEU A 60 -13.79 -24.49 14.68
CA LEU A 60 -12.64 -24.19 15.55
C LEU A 60 -11.39 -24.99 15.16
N ALA A 61 -11.54 -26.24 14.71
CA ALA A 61 -10.41 -27.09 14.35
C ALA A 61 -9.42 -26.44 13.33
N PRO A 62 -9.84 -25.98 12.13
CA PRO A 62 -8.93 -25.32 11.19
C PRO A 62 -8.45 -23.94 11.68
N LEU A 63 -9.17 -23.28 12.58
CA LEU A 63 -8.72 -22.02 13.17
C LEU A 63 -7.57 -22.24 14.15
N ILE A 64 -7.68 -23.27 15.01
CA ILE A 64 -6.63 -23.69 15.93
C ILE A 64 -5.39 -24.11 15.15
N GLU A 65 -5.54 -24.92 14.10
CA GLU A 65 -4.43 -25.33 13.25
C GLU A 65 -3.69 -24.13 12.64
N ARG A 66 -4.43 -23.17 12.07
CA ARG A 66 -3.84 -21.94 11.51
C ARG A 66 -3.18 -21.08 12.59
N ALA A 67 -3.76 -21.01 13.79
CA ALA A 67 -3.18 -20.27 14.90
C ALA A 67 -1.87 -20.91 15.38
N GLN A 68 -1.83 -22.24 15.48
CA GLN A 68 -0.62 -23.01 15.77
C GLN A 68 0.47 -22.74 14.73
N GLN A 69 0.17 -22.85 13.44
CA GLN A 69 1.12 -22.55 12.36
C GLN A 69 1.67 -21.11 12.45
N ARG A 70 0.83 -20.13 12.81
CA ARG A 70 1.27 -18.75 13.02
C ARG A 70 2.17 -18.61 14.24
N PHE A 71 1.85 -19.30 15.33
CA PHE A 71 2.65 -19.32 16.55
C PHE A 71 4.03 -19.95 16.30
N ASP A 72 4.08 -21.10 15.64
CA ASP A 72 5.33 -21.80 15.32
C ASP A 72 6.23 -20.96 14.42
N ARG A 73 5.67 -20.37 13.35
CA ARG A 73 6.40 -19.46 12.47
C ARG A 73 6.97 -18.26 13.23
N GLU A 74 6.22 -17.71 14.18
CA GLU A 74 6.71 -16.61 15.00
C GLU A 74 7.80 -17.08 15.98
N GLY A 75 7.71 -18.31 16.48
CA GLY A 75 8.78 -18.95 17.27
C GLY A 75 10.07 -19.14 16.47
N GLU A 76 9.98 -19.53 15.20
CA GLU A 76 11.13 -19.62 14.28
C GLU A 76 11.75 -18.24 14.03
N ARG A 77 10.92 -17.24 13.69
CA ARG A 77 11.35 -15.85 13.50
C ARG A 77 11.99 -15.26 14.74
N ALA A 78 11.46 -15.60 15.91
CA ALA A 78 12.01 -15.17 17.17
C ALA A 78 13.38 -15.77 17.45
N ARG A 79 13.84 -16.80 16.72
CA ARG A 79 15.21 -17.36 16.77
C ARG A 79 16.13 -16.80 15.69
N ASP A 80 15.58 -16.15 14.66
CA ASP A 80 16.34 -15.54 13.56
C ASP A 80 16.84 -14.14 13.95
N ASP A 81 18.16 -13.99 14.11
CA ASP A 81 18.78 -12.72 14.49
C ASP A 81 18.58 -11.62 13.44
N THR A 82 18.52 -11.97 12.15
CA THR A 82 18.27 -10.97 11.09
C THR A 82 16.85 -10.43 11.18
N PHE A 83 15.89 -11.30 11.52
CA PHE A 83 14.52 -10.90 11.76
C PHE A 83 14.40 -10.00 13.00
N ARG A 84 15.06 -10.37 14.12
CA ARG A 84 15.11 -9.55 15.34
C ARG A 84 15.66 -8.14 15.06
N LEU A 85 16.78 -8.05 14.33
CA LEU A 85 17.38 -6.77 13.94
C LEU A 85 16.43 -5.92 13.10
N ARG A 86 15.82 -6.51 12.06
CA ARG A 86 14.85 -5.80 11.19
C ARG A 86 13.66 -5.31 11.99
N ARG A 87 13.16 -6.13 12.91
CA ARG A 87 12.05 -5.75 13.77
C ARG A 87 12.42 -4.61 14.72
N GLY A 88 13.60 -4.62 15.33
CA GLY A 88 14.06 -3.50 16.16
C GLY A 88 14.11 -2.19 15.39
N ILE A 89 14.54 -2.23 14.11
CA ILE A 89 14.51 -1.07 13.22
C ILE A 89 13.07 -0.61 12.95
N ASP A 90 12.15 -1.54 12.71
CA ASP A 90 10.75 -1.20 12.44
C ASP A 90 10.02 -0.68 13.68
N ASP A 91 10.30 -1.24 14.86
CA ASP A 91 9.80 -0.76 16.15
C ASP A 91 10.33 0.68 16.42
N TRP A 92 11.62 0.93 16.18
CA TRP A 92 12.19 2.28 16.25
C TRP A 92 11.53 3.24 15.25
N ARG A 93 11.27 2.82 14.00
CA ARG A 93 10.57 3.65 13.00
C ARG A 93 9.11 3.96 13.36
N ALA A 94 8.47 3.11 14.15
CA ALA A 94 7.08 3.29 14.56
C ALA A 94 6.95 4.33 15.69
N ASP A 95 7.92 4.36 16.60
CA ASP A 95 7.94 5.22 17.78
C ASP A 95 8.95 6.38 17.59
N GLU A 96 10.08 6.37 18.30
CA GLU A 96 11.04 7.48 18.41
C GLU A 96 11.62 7.94 17.07
N GLY A 97 11.92 6.98 16.19
CA GLY A 97 12.50 7.24 14.87
C GLY A 97 11.49 7.70 13.82
N ARG A 98 10.20 7.79 14.16
CA ARG A 98 9.14 8.09 13.18
C ARG A 98 9.33 9.45 12.52
N GLU A 99 9.65 10.48 13.29
CA GLU A 99 9.87 11.83 12.76
C GLU A 99 11.12 11.90 11.90
N GLU A 100 12.24 11.35 12.36
CA GLU A 100 13.49 11.31 11.61
C GLU A 100 13.36 10.50 10.31
N TYR A 101 12.72 9.34 10.37
CA TYR A 101 12.43 8.49 9.21
C TYR A 101 11.54 9.23 8.20
N ASN A 102 10.48 9.88 8.66
CA ASN A 102 9.60 10.67 7.81
C ASN A 102 10.31 11.89 7.23
N ALA A 103 11.15 12.59 7.99
CA ALA A 103 11.93 13.72 7.51
C ALA A 103 12.91 13.30 6.39
N LYS A 104 13.61 12.17 6.57
CA LYS A 104 14.47 11.59 5.51
C LYS A 104 13.68 11.22 4.25
N ARG A 105 12.45 10.69 4.39
CA ARG A 105 11.56 10.38 3.26
C ARG A 105 10.94 11.61 2.60
N ARG A 106 10.71 12.68 3.36
CA ARG A 106 10.18 13.95 2.89
C ARG A 106 11.24 14.84 2.24
N LYS A 107 12.46 14.35 1.98
CA LYS A 107 13.48 15.08 1.23
C LYS A 107 12.82 15.68 -0.02
N VAL A 108 12.68 17.02 0.01
CA VAL A 108 12.24 17.82 -1.12
C VAL A 108 13.21 17.49 -2.23
N ARG A 109 12.68 16.94 -3.33
CA ARG A 109 13.49 16.62 -4.50
C ARG A 109 14.19 17.91 -4.92
N LEU A 110 15.50 17.82 -5.20
CA LEU A 110 16.28 18.98 -5.69
C LEU A 110 15.62 19.60 -6.93
N HIS A 111 14.97 18.77 -7.74
CA HIS A 111 14.18 19.19 -8.88
C HIS A 111 12.69 19.00 -8.59
N PRO A 112 11.86 20.05 -8.76
CA PRO A 112 10.41 19.90 -8.76
C PRO A 112 10.00 18.84 -9.80
N ASN A 113 8.98 18.05 -9.52
CA ASN A 113 8.37 17.24 -10.56
C ASN A 113 7.94 18.16 -11.70
N TYR A 114 8.10 17.68 -12.94
CA TYR A 114 7.55 18.37 -14.11
C TYR A 114 6.08 18.72 -13.83
N LYS A 115 5.71 20.00 -14.02
CA LYS A 115 4.37 20.49 -13.72
C LYS A 115 3.37 19.91 -14.71
N LEU A 116 2.80 18.76 -14.37
CA LEU A 116 1.72 18.13 -15.15
C LEU A 116 0.42 18.95 -15.11
N SER A 117 0.34 20.02 -14.33
CA SER A 117 -0.87 20.87 -14.23
C SER A 117 -1.28 21.50 -15.56
N VAL A 118 -0.32 21.68 -16.49
CA VAL A 118 -0.54 22.28 -17.81
C VAL A 118 -1.17 21.29 -18.80
N LEU A 119 -1.06 19.99 -18.54
CA LEU A 119 -1.60 18.95 -19.41
C LEU A 119 -3.10 18.73 -19.16
N THR A 120 -3.84 18.52 -20.24
CA THR A 120 -5.23 18.04 -20.21
C THR A 120 -5.31 16.64 -19.57
N PRO A 121 -6.49 16.21 -19.09
CA PRO A 121 -6.65 14.88 -18.51
C PRO A 121 -6.21 13.73 -19.44
N ASP A 122 -6.39 13.85 -20.74
CA ASP A 122 -6.04 12.80 -21.69
C ASP A 122 -4.54 12.80 -22.01
N GLU A 123 -3.92 13.97 -22.16
CA GLU A 123 -2.45 14.09 -22.27
C GLU A 123 -1.75 13.56 -21.01
N LYS A 124 -2.35 13.73 -19.82
CA LYS A 124 -1.84 13.13 -18.58
C LYS A 124 -1.87 11.61 -18.62
N LYS A 125 -2.94 11.01 -19.15
CA LYS A 125 -3.05 9.54 -19.29
C LYS A 125 -2.01 9.02 -20.27
N GLU A 126 -1.80 9.71 -21.39
CA GLU A 126 -0.76 9.36 -22.37
C GLU A 126 0.63 9.47 -21.77
N TYR A 127 0.93 10.59 -21.10
CA TYR A 127 2.20 10.78 -20.38
C TYR A 127 2.47 9.64 -19.38
N GLU A 128 1.47 9.26 -18.58
CA GLU A 128 1.61 8.18 -17.60
C GLU A 128 1.80 6.81 -18.27
N ARG A 129 1.10 6.56 -19.39
CA ARG A 129 1.26 5.35 -20.20
C ARG A 129 2.67 5.25 -20.76
N ASP A 130 3.19 6.34 -21.32
CA ASP A 130 4.54 6.40 -21.88
C ASP A 130 5.60 6.24 -20.79
N ARG A 131 5.45 6.92 -19.65
CA ARG A 131 6.33 6.78 -18.49
C ARG A 131 6.43 5.33 -18.03
N ARG A 132 5.31 4.62 -17.93
CA ARG A 132 5.29 3.19 -17.55
C ARG A 132 5.90 2.30 -18.62
N SER A 133 5.60 2.57 -19.89
CA SER A 133 6.18 1.86 -21.04
C SER A 133 7.71 1.97 -21.03
N ASP A 134 8.23 3.18 -20.78
CA ASP A 134 9.66 3.46 -20.71
C ASP A 134 10.31 2.77 -19.52
N ALA A 135 9.73 2.89 -18.32
CA ALA A 135 10.26 2.22 -17.14
C ALA A 135 10.38 0.70 -17.34
N ASN A 136 9.37 0.08 -17.96
CA ASN A 136 9.39 -1.35 -18.29
C ASN A 136 10.43 -1.68 -19.38
N TRP A 137 10.58 -0.82 -20.38
CA TRP A 137 11.55 -0.98 -21.46
C TRP A 137 12.99 -0.88 -20.93
N PHE A 138 13.30 0.14 -20.12
CA PHE A 138 14.58 0.28 -19.42
C PHE A 138 14.90 -0.94 -18.57
N LYS A 139 13.93 -1.41 -17.76
CA LYS A 139 14.11 -2.61 -16.94
C LYS A 139 14.47 -3.83 -17.79
N ARG A 140 13.74 -4.07 -18.89
CA ARG A 140 14.02 -5.21 -19.79
C ARG A 140 15.40 -5.14 -20.44
N LEU A 141 15.89 -3.95 -20.77
CA LEU A 141 17.25 -3.80 -21.34
C LEU A 141 18.33 -4.04 -20.28
N ARG A 142 18.15 -3.54 -19.06
CA ARG A 142 19.05 -3.83 -17.94
C ARG A 142 19.08 -5.32 -17.59
N ASP A 143 17.92 -5.97 -17.54
CA ASP A 143 17.81 -7.41 -17.28
C ASP A 143 18.51 -8.24 -18.39
N LYS A 144 18.63 -7.70 -19.61
CA LYS A 144 19.38 -8.29 -20.72
C LYS A 144 20.88 -7.95 -20.70
N GLY A 145 21.34 -7.15 -19.75
CA GLY A 145 22.75 -6.76 -19.61
C GLY A 145 23.21 -5.69 -20.61
N VAL A 146 22.29 -4.94 -21.22
CA VAL A 146 22.65 -3.83 -22.12
C VAL A 146 23.27 -2.69 -21.31
N SER A 147 24.33 -2.05 -21.83
CA SER A 147 25.01 -0.97 -21.11
C SER A 147 24.16 0.30 -21.04
N GLU A 148 24.31 1.10 -19.98
CA GLU A 148 23.52 2.35 -19.83
C GLU A 148 23.74 3.33 -21.00
N VAL A 149 24.93 3.35 -21.61
CA VAL A 149 25.22 4.20 -22.77
C VAL A 149 24.36 3.77 -23.98
N GLU A 150 24.31 2.47 -24.28
CA GLU A 150 23.49 1.94 -25.38
C GLU A 150 22.00 2.15 -25.13
N ILE A 151 21.56 1.99 -23.87
CA ILE A 151 20.19 2.26 -23.46
C ILE A 151 19.83 3.73 -23.72
N THR A 152 20.70 4.68 -23.36
CA THR A 152 20.43 6.11 -23.60
C THR A 152 20.36 6.46 -25.09
N ALA A 153 21.23 5.88 -25.91
CA ALA A 153 21.19 6.07 -27.36
C ALA A 153 19.90 5.51 -27.98
N ALA A 154 19.51 4.29 -27.60
CA ALA A 154 18.26 3.68 -28.05
C ALA A 154 17.02 4.44 -27.55
N TYR A 155 17.09 5.07 -26.38
CA TYR A 155 16.00 5.88 -25.84
C TYR A 155 15.77 7.15 -26.67
N ALA A 156 16.83 7.81 -27.12
CA ALA A 156 16.71 8.98 -27.99
C ALA A 156 15.97 8.65 -29.29
N ILE A 157 16.34 7.53 -29.95
CA ILE A 157 15.66 7.04 -31.16
C ILE A 157 14.18 6.79 -30.89
N ARG A 158 13.86 6.11 -29.78
CA ARG A 158 12.49 5.81 -29.38
C ARG A 158 11.65 7.07 -29.14
N LEU A 159 12.25 8.15 -28.65
CA LEU A 159 11.55 9.43 -28.47
C LEU A 159 11.23 10.08 -29.82
N GLU A 160 12.18 10.10 -30.75
CA GLU A 160 11.95 10.63 -32.11
C GLU A 160 10.87 9.84 -32.85
N GLU A 161 10.88 8.52 -32.76
CA GLU A 161 9.85 7.67 -33.37
C GLU A 161 8.45 7.97 -32.83
N ARG A 162 8.33 8.22 -31.51
CA ARG A 162 7.06 8.59 -30.89
C ARG A 162 6.59 9.96 -31.32
N GLU A 163 7.49 10.93 -31.41
CA GLU A 163 7.14 12.26 -31.86
C GLU A 163 6.60 12.23 -33.29
N LYS A 164 7.29 11.54 -34.20
CA LYS A 164 6.83 11.30 -35.58
C LYS A 164 5.46 10.62 -35.62
N ALA A 165 5.25 9.59 -34.80
CA ALA A 165 3.96 8.90 -34.73
C ALA A 165 2.83 9.82 -34.25
N ARG A 166 3.10 10.68 -33.25
CA ARG A 166 2.11 11.67 -32.77
C ARG A 166 1.83 12.75 -33.81
N GLU A 167 2.84 13.23 -34.53
CA GLU A 167 2.65 14.19 -35.62
C GLU A 167 1.79 13.60 -36.75
N ALA A 168 2.07 12.37 -37.16
CA ALA A 168 1.27 11.66 -38.14
C ALA A 168 -0.18 11.48 -37.66
N GLN A 169 -0.38 11.13 -36.39
CA GLN A 169 -1.72 11.01 -35.81
C GLN A 169 -2.46 12.35 -35.77
N ARG A 170 -1.78 13.45 -35.42
CA ARG A 170 -2.38 14.79 -35.45
C ARG A 170 -2.75 15.21 -36.88
N ALA A 171 -1.91 14.89 -37.86
CA ALA A 171 -2.20 15.16 -39.26
C ALA A 171 -3.42 14.37 -39.74
N ALA A 172 -3.50 13.08 -39.42
CA ALA A 172 -4.66 12.23 -39.75
C ALA A 172 -5.95 12.75 -39.10
N ASN A 173 -5.92 13.08 -37.81
CA ASN A 173 -7.08 13.64 -37.12
C ASN A 173 -7.51 14.98 -37.73
N ALA A 174 -6.56 15.83 -38.13
CA ALA A 174 -6.87 17.10 -38.77
C ALA A 174 -7.51 16.92 -40.16
N GLU A 175 -7.10 15.91 -40.92
CA GLU A 175 -7.74 15.53 -42.20
C GLU A 175 -9.16 15.01 -41.98
N GLU A 176 -9.38 14.18 -40.96
CA GLU A 176 -10.72 13.68 -40.58
C GLU A 176 -11.64 14.82 -40.13
N ASP A 177 -11.15 15.72 -39.27
CA ASP A 177 -11.89 16.90 -38.82
C ASP A 177 -12.25 17.84 -40.00
N ALA A 178 -11.33 18.02 -40.95
CA ALA A 178 -11.57 18.80 -42.16
C ALA A 178 -12.63 18.15 -43.06
N ALA A 179 -12.54 16.84 -43.28
CA ALA A 179 -13.53 16.09 -44.06
C ALA A 179 -14.92 16.11 -43.39
N GLU A 180 -14.99 15.99 -42.06
CA GLU A 180 -16.25 16.12 -41.32
C GLU A 180 -16.83 17.53 -41.42
N ALA A 181 -15.98 18.57 -41.34
CA ALA A 181 -16.40 19.95 -41.53
C ALA A 181 -16.95 20.21 -42.94
N GLU A 182 -16.33 19.67 -43.98
CA GLU A 182 -16.83 19.73 -45.36
C GLU A 182 -18.17 19.02 -45.53
N LEU A 183 -18.33 17.83 -44.95
CA LEU A 183 -19.60 17.09 -44.94
C LEU A 183 -20.69 17.88 -44.22
N ARG A 184 -20.40 18.50 -43.08
CA ARG A 184 -21.34 19.36 -42.34
C ARG A 184 -21.80 20.59 -43.13
N ASN A 185 -20.94 21.11 -44.00
CA ASN A 185 -21.26 22.25 -44.86
C ASN A 185 -22.05 21.86 -46.12
N HIS A 186 -22.26 20.56 -46.38
CA HIS A 186 -23.03 20.10 -47.53
C HIS A 186 -24.54 20.37 -47.34
N PRO A 187 -25.24 20.95 -48.32
CA PRO A 187 -26.64 21.39 -48.18
C PRO A 187 -27.66 20.27 -47.86
N ASN A 188 -27.30 19.01 -48.09
CA ASN A 188 -28.13 17.85 -47.76
C ASN A 188 -27.77 17.19 -46.42
N PHE A 189 -26.76 17.68 -45.70
CA PHE A 189 -26.35 17.15 -44.42
C PHE A 189 -27.41 17.48 -43.36
N GLY A 190 -28.26 16.48 -43.02
CA GLY A 190 -29.35 16.61 -42.04
C GLY A 190 -30.78 16.61 -42.60
N ILE A 191 -30.99 16.62 -43.93
CA ILE A 191 -32.34 16.69 -44.53
C ILE A 191 -33.07 15.32 -44.55
N MET A 192 -32.37 14.20 -44.33
CA MET A 192 -32.97 12.84 -44.36
C MET A 192 -33.68 12.40 -43.06
N GLY A 193 -33.91 13.30 -42.10
CA GLY A 193 -34.44 12.96 -40.77
C GLY A 193 -35.90 13.37 -40.49
N SER A 194 -36.58 14.10 -41.39
CA SER A 194 -37.89 14.68 -41.13
C SER A 194 -38.93 14.30 -42.19
N ALA A 195 -39.39 13.05 -42.16
CA ALA A 195 -40.65 12.65 -42.77
C ALA A 195 -41.36 11.68 -41.81
N GLN A 196 -42.20 12.23 -40.94
CA GLN A 196 -43.29 11.53 -40.27
C GLN A 196 -44.61 12.03 -40.85
#